data_AF-A0A6C2UWF0-F1
#
_entry.id   AF-A0A6C2UWF0-F1
#
_cell.length_a   1.000
_cell.length_b   1.000
_cell.length_c   1.000
_cell.angle_alpha   90.00
_cell.angle_beta   90.00
_cell.angle_gamma   90.00
#
_symmetry.space_group_name_H-M   'P 1'
#
loop_
_entity.id
_entity.type
_entity.pdbx_description
1 polymer ?
#
loop_
_entity_poly.entity_id
_entity_poly.type
_entity_poly.pdbx_seq_one_letter_code
_entity_poly.pdbx_strand_id
1 'polypeptide(L)'
;MNKKFIAAATVAVVCGTTQAALLAYEGFDYAASTGIGQVGGLNGGTGFSDAWTSSQPVDGDSNFQILEGGDSWGALEVSGNRLDRVSTGGTEYLARTLTADLDATPELWFSVLLRPGQNEGFAIAGSPLAEDGSIPDVTLDGNAGFGFVNSDDANLQAAVWDDTGNRIVGTSLALTGKDVVQFIVGKITFNPNFSA
;
A
#
# COMPACT_ATOMS: atom_id res chain seq x y z
N MET A 1 -16.96 64.62 31.53
CA MET A 1 -17.18 64.07 30.18
C MET A 1 -16.30 62.83 30.04
N ASN A 2 -16.81 61.66 30.44
CA ASN A 2 -16.00 60.44 30.57
C ASN A 2 -16.10 59.61 29.29
N LYS A 3 -15.00 59.56 28.52
CA LYS A 3 -14.88 58.73 27.32
C LYS A 3 -14.66 57.28 27.74
N LYS A 4 -15.68 56.43 27.59
CA LYS A 4 -15.56 54.98 27.76
C LYS A 4 -14.90 54.40 26.50
N PHE A 5 -13.67 53.93 26.63
CA PHE A 5 -12.99 53.15 25.59
C PHE A 5 -13.64 51.76 25.53
N ILE A 6 -14.24 51.43 24.39
CA ILE A 6 -14.71 50.08 24.08
C ILE A 6 -13.50 49.33 23.54
N ALA A 7 -12.98 48.35 24.30
CA ALA A 7 -11.98 47.42 23.81
C ALA A 7 -12.69 46.40 22.91
N ALA A 8 -12.39 46.44 21.60
CA ALA A 8 -12.80 45.41 20.68
C ALA A 8 -11.95 44.16 20.93
N ALA A 9 -12.54 43.10 21.48
CA ALA A 9 -11.88 41.81 21.57
C ALA A 9 -11.80 41.19 20.17
N THR A 10 -10.59 41.13 19.61
CA THR A 10 -10.32 40.38 18.38
C THR A 10 -10.40 38.89 18.71
N VAL A 11 -11.49 38.23 18.30
CA VAL A 11 -11.56 36.77 18.31
C VAL A 11 -10.64 36.29 17.19
N ALA A 12 -9.44 35.82 17.54
CA ALA A 12 -8.58 35.09 16.63
C ALA A 12 -9.23 33.72 16.40
N VAL A 13 -9.86 33.54 15.23
CA VAL A 13 -10.30 32.23 14.75
C VAL A 13 -9.04 31.42 14.49
N VAL A 14 -8.72 30.50 15.40
CA VAL A 14 -7.69 29.47 15.15
C VAL A 14 -8.31 28.49 14.17
N CYS A 15 -8.07 28.69 12.87
CA CYS A 15 -8.23 27.63 11.89
C CYS A 15 -7.13 26.60 12.14
N GLY A 16 -7.40 25.61 12.99
CA GLY A 16 -6.56 24.42 13.08
C GLY A 16 -6.58 23.72 11.72
N THR A 17 -5.43 23.57 11.08
CA THR A 17 -5.31 22.68 9.92
C THR A 17 -5.29 21.26 10.45
N THR A 18 -6.42 20.55 10.35
CA THR A 18 -6.44 19.11 10.59
C THR A 18 -5.64 18.45 9.47
N GLN A 19 -4.38 18.09 9.76
CA GLN A 19 -3.57 17.30 8.84
C GLN A 19 -3.87 15.83 9.08
N ALA A 20 -4.01 15.07 8.00
CA ALA A 20 -4.12 13.62 8.11
C ALA A 20 -2.85 13.08 8.81
N ALA A 21 -3.03 12.26 9.84
CA ALA A 21 -1.91 11.59 10.50
C ALA A 21 -1.32 10.54 9.54
N LEU A 22 -0.02 10.57 9.34
CA LEU A 22 0.67 9.55 8.56
C LEU A 22 0.69 8.24 9.36
N LEU A 23 0.01 7.21 8.85
CA LEU A 23 -0.01 5.89 9.49
C LEU A 23 1.20 5.05 9.10
N ALA A 24 1.50 4.99 7.81
CA ALA A 24 2.69 4.31 7.29
C ALA A 24 3.16 4.88 5.96
N TYR A 25 4.45 4.75 5.68
CA TYR A 25 5.06 5.15 4.43
C TYR A 25 6.29 4.28 4.11
N GLU A 26 6.33 3.75 2.90
CA GLU A 26 7.49 3.07 2.32
C GLU A 26 8.01 3.88 1.13
N GLY A 27 9.23 4.41 1.25
CA GLY A 27 9.93 5.07 0.16
C GLY A 27 10.88 4.15 -0.61
N PHE A 28 11.08 2.91 -0.12
CA PHE A 28 12.13 1.99 -0.55
C PHE A 28 13.51 2.65 -0.54
N ASP A 29 13.84 3.35 0.54
CA ASP A 29 15.15 3.99 0.77
C ASP A 29 16.26 2.97 1.12
N TYR A 30 16.31 1.89 0.34
CA TYR A 30 17.32 0.83 0.42
C TYR A 30 18.32 1.00 -0.72
N ALA A 31 19.53 0.45 -0.58
CA ALA A 31 20.44 0.36 -1.72
C ALA A 31 19.81 -0.51 -2.82
N ALA A 32 19.96 -0.09 -4.09
CA ALA A 32 19.55 -0.93 -5.21
C ALA A 32 20.33 -2.25 -5.19
N SER A 33 19.65 -3.34 -5.50
CA SER A 33 20.27 -4.67 -5.53
C SER A 33 21.03 -4.88 -6.83
N THR A 34 22.29 -5.33 -6.74
CA THR A 34 23.06 -5.79 -7.91
C THR A 34 22.77 -7.27 -8.17
N GLY A 35 21.60 -7.59 -8.73
CA GLY A 35 21.13 -8.96 -8.99
C GLY A 35 19.90 -9.36 -8.15
N ILE A 36 19.63 -10.67 -8.05
CA ILE A 36 18.59 -11.25 -7.18
C ILE A 36 18.75 -10.66 -5.77
N GLY A 37 17.83 -9.77 -5.39
CA GLY A 37 17.94 -8.94 -4.20
C GLY A 37 17.27 -9.62 -3.02
N GLN A 38 17.98 -9.76 -1.91
CA GLN A 38 17.33 -10.13 -0.65
C GLN A 38 16.53 -8.92 -0.14
N VAL A 39 15.22 -8.88 -0.45
CA VAL A 39 14.31 -7.87 0.11
C VAL A 39 13.81 -8.27 1.49
N GLY A 40 13.60 -9.57 1.72
CA GLY A 40 13.34 -10.12 3.05
C GLY A 40 14.43 -9.72 4.06
N GLY A 41 14.03 -9.14 5.18
CA GLY A 41 14.92 -8.63 6.23
C GLY A 41 15.26 -7.13 6.13
N LEU A 42 14.92 -6.46 5.02
CA LEU A 42 15.04 -5.00 4.92
C LEU A 42 13.98 -4.32 5.81
N ASN A 43 14.40 -3.31 6.55
CA ASN A 43 13.55 -2.61 7.52
C ASN A 43 13.79 -1.09 7.43
N GLY A 44 12.92 -0.41 6.70
CA GLY A 44 12.91 1.03 6.48
C GLY A 44 11.49 1.57 6.40
N GLY A 45 11.36 2.84 6.04
CA GLY A 45 10.08 3.54 6.06
C GLY A 45 9.62 3.91 7.48
N THR A 46 8.32 4.17 7.64
CA THR A 46 7.68 4.53 8.91
C THR A 46 6.34 3.82 9.04
N GLY A 47 5.94 3.42 10.26
CA GLY A 47 4.63 2.83 10.52
C GLY A 47 4.54 1.31 10.40
N PHE A 48 5.68 0.61 10.43
CA PHE A 48 5.77 -0.85 10.34
C PHE A 48 6.44 -1.43 11.60
N SER A 49 5.96 -2.59 12.07
CA SER A 49 6.47 -3.22 13.30
C SER A 49 7.72 -4.05 13.05
N ASP A 50 7.89 -4.57 11.84
CA ASP A 50 8.88 -5.57 11.49
C ASP A 50 9.47 -5.32 10.10
N ALA A 51 10.60 -6.00 9.83
CA ALA A 51 11.20 -6.04 8.50
C ALA A 51 10.28 -6.72 7.48
N TRP A 52 10.55 -6.48 6.19
CA TRP A 52 9.93 -7.26 5.12
C TRP A 52 10.16 -8.75 5.33
N THR A 53 9.09 -9.53 5.28
CA THR A 53 9.12 -10.99 5.36
C THR A 53 8.73 -11.55 4.01
N SER A 54 9.58 -12.42 3.47
CA SER A 54 9.30 -13.21 2.28
C SER A 54 8.85 -14.59 2.73
N SER A 55 7.94 -15.21 2.00
CA SER A 55 7.59 -16.63 2.18
C SER A 55 8.73 -17.58 1.84
N GLN A 56 9.75 -17.09 1.11
CA GLN A 56 10.90 -17.89 0.71
C GLN A 56 12.01 -17.80 1.76
N PRO A 57 12.55 -18.94 2.24
CA PRO A 57 13.52 -18.98 3.32
C PRO A 57 14.92 -18.51 2.89
N VAL A 58 15.21 -17.25 3.25
CA VAL A 58 16.50 -16.63 3.68
C VAL A 58 17.72 -16.65 2.74
N ASP A 59 17.78 -17.41 1.65
CA ASP A 59 18.87 -17.27 0.66
C ASP A 59 18.31 -17.09 -0.76
N GLY A 60 18.31 -15.84 -1.24
CA GLY A 60 17.94 -15.49 -2.61
C GLY A 60 16.45 -15.40 -2.83
N ASP A 61 15.84 -14.31 -2.35
CA ASP A 61 14.49 -13.88 -2.74
C ASP A 61 14.49 -13.47 -4.22
N SER A 62 14.66 -14.44 -5.13
CA SER A 62 14.84 -14.23 -6.57
C SER A 62 13.64 -13.61 -7.26
N ASN A 63 12.57 -13.40 -6.52
CA ASN A 63 11.31 -12.93 -7.00
C ASN A 63 11.15 -11.44 -6.76
N PHE A 64 11.92 -10.83 -5.86
CA PHE A 64 11.87 -9.39 -5.58
C PHE A 64 13.26 -8.74 -5.66
N GLN A 65 13.32 -7.50 -6.11
CA GLN A 65 14.55 -6.71 -6.14
C GLN A 65 14.27 -5.23 -5.87
N ILE A 66 15.31 -4.49 -5.47
CA ILE A 66 15.25 -3.03 -5.36
C ILE A 66 15.94 -2.43 -6.58
N LEU A 67 15.17 -1.77 -7.44
CA LEU A 67 15.69 -1.08 -8.62
C LEU A 67 15.99 0.39 -8.32
N GLU A 68 17.13 0.86 -8.83
CA GLU A 68 17.51 2.27 -8.72
C GLU A 68 16.47 3.17 -9.41
N GLY A 69 16.10 4.24 -8.69
CA GLY A 69 15.11 5.23 -9.12
C GLY A 69 13.68 4.78 -8.85
N GLY A 70 13.00 5.48 -7.95
CA GLY A 70 11.58 5.27 -7.69
C GLY A 70 10.70 5.70 -8.88
N ASP A 71 9.46 5.22 -8.87
CA ASP A 71 8.45 5.64 -9.82
C ASP A 71 7.99 7.08 -9.55
N SER A 72 7.79 7.88 -10.60
CA SER A 72 7.35 9.28 -10.50
C SER A 72 6.02 9.51 -11.20
N TRP A 73 5.21 10.43 -10.68
CA TRP A 73 4.00 10.90 -11.35
C TRP A 73 3.90 12.43 -11.35
N GLY A 74 3.97 13.03 -12.53
CA GLY A 74 3.92 14.48 -12.68
C GLY A 74 5.08 15.18 -11.96
N ALA A 75 4.75 16.09 -11.04
CA ALA A 75 5.72 16.83 -10.23
C ALA A 75 5.94 16.23 -8.83
N LEU A 76 5.47 15.00 -8.59
CA LEU A 76 5.71 14.32 -7.33
C LEU A 76 7.22 14.04 -7.17
N GLU A 77 7.79 14.54 -6.09
CA GLU A 77 9.18 14.29 -5.74
C GLU A 77 9.36 12.81 -5.37
N VAL A 78 10.42 12.20 -5.89
CA VAL A 78 10.78 10.80 -5.64
C VAL A 78 12.18 10.79 -5.06
N SER A 79 12.31 10.40 -3.80
CA SER A 79 13.58 10.41 -3.07
C SER A 79 14.18 9.01 -2.84
N GLY A 80 13.44 7.95 -3.17
CA GLY A 80 13.85 6.56 -2.95
C GLY A 80 13.92 5.71 -4.22
N ASN A 81 14.06 4.39 -4.01
CA ASN A 81 14.11 3.39 -5.08
C ASN A 81 12.71 2.76 -5.29
N ARG A 82 12.61 1.67 -6.06
CA ARG A 82 11.36 0.92 -6.19
C ARG A 82 11.56 -0.57 -5.97
N LEU A 83 10.54 -1.20 -5.39
CA LEU A 83 10.39 -2.66 -5.42
C LEU A 83 9.99 -3.11 -6.82
N ASP A 84 10.58 -4.19 -7.28
CA ASP A 84 10.29 -4.82 -8.56
C ASP A 84 10.15 -6.32 -8.38
N ARG A 85 9.14 -6.92 -9.01
CA ARG A 85 8.96 -8.38 -9.03
C ARG A 85 9.65 -8.97 -10.26
N VAL A 86 10.70 -9.75 -10.06
CA VAL A 86 11.61 -10.23 -11.13
C VAL A 86 11.16 -11.54 -11.76
N SER A 87 10.53 -12.41 -10.96
CA SER A 87 10.06 -13.74 -11.38
C SER A 87 8.56 -13.82 -11.18
N THR A 88 7.87 -14.23 -12.24
CA THR A 88 6.42 -14.09 -12.38
C THR A 88 5.71 -15.45 -12.25
N GLY A 89 6.47 -16.52 -12.06
CA GLY A 89 6.00 -17.91 -12.10
C GLY A 89 5.91 -18.62 -10.75
N GLY A 90 5.99 -17.90 -9.63
CA GLY A 90 6.01 -18.48 -8.29
C GLY A 90 4.90 -17.97 -7.36
N THR A 91 4.72 -18.73 -6.28
CA THR A 91 3.84 -18.44 -5.14
C THR A 91 4.67 -17.71 -4.09
N GLU A 92 4.75 -16.38 -4.20
CA GLU A 92 5.53 -15.58 -3.27
C GLU A 92 4.81 -14.31 -2.85
N TYR A 93 4.78 -14.08 -1.55
CA TYR A 93 4.51 -12.76 -1.00
C TYR A 93 5.76 -12.11 -0.44
N LEU A 94 5.71 -10.78 -0.42
CA LEU A 94 6.53 -9.94 0.43
C LEU A 94 5.59 -9.11 1.30
N ALA A 95 5.65 -9.29 2.62
CA ALA A 95 4.69 -8.68 3.54
C ALA A 95 5.37 -8.16 4.80
N ARG A 96 4.72 -7.22 5.47
CA ARG A 96 5.09 -6.74 6.81
C ARG A 96 3.90 -6.07 7.48
N THR A 97 3.94 -5.99 8.80
CA THR A 97 2.81 -5.55 9.62
C THR A 97 2.84 -4.05 9.85
N LEU A 98 1.67 -3.40 9.72
CA LEU A 98 1.45 -2.01 10.08
C LEU A 98 1.34 -1.88 11.60
N THR A 99 1.93 -0.84 12.18
CA THR A 99 1.75 -0.55 13.63
C THR A 99 0.44 0.14 13.95
N ALA A 100 -0.19 0.74 12.95
CA ALA A 100 -1.45 1.46 13.10
C ALA A 100 -2.63 0.48 13.18
N ASP A 101 -3.54 0.74 14.12
CA ASP A 101 -4.87 0.17 14.12
C ASP A 101 -5.72 0.89 13.07
N LEU A 102 -6.00 0.21 11.97
CA LEU A 102 -6.77 0.78 10.86
C LEU A 102 -8.25 0.95 11.22
N ASP A 103 -8.78 0.13 12.13
CA ASP A 103 -10.18 0.16 12.54
C ASP A 103 -10.47 1.28 13.55
N ALA A 104 -9.44 1.80 14.20
CA ALA A 104 -9.56 2.93 15.12
C ALA A 104 -9.91 4.27 14.42
N THR A 105 -9.79 4.35 13.09
CA THR A 105 -9.98 5.60 12.35
C THR A 105 -11.17 5.52 11.38
N PRO A 106 -12.16 6.43 11.47
CA PRO A 106 -13.36 6.37 10.63
C PRO A 106 -13.10 6.74 9.16
N GLU A 107 -11.95 7.33 8.86
CA GLU A 107 -11.58 7.78 7.52
C GLU A 107 -10.09 7.56 7.31
N LEU A 108 -9.77 6.67 6.37
CA LEU A 108 -8.41 6.40 5.95
C LEU A 108 -8.21 6.80 4.50
N TRP A 109 -7.00 7.22 4.19
CA TRP A 109 -6.56 7.54 2.85
C TRP A 109 -5.29 6.78 2.56
N PHE A 110 -5.15 6.31 1.32
CA PHE A 110 -3.93 5.71 0.83
C PHE A 110 -3.55 6.33 -0.51
N SER A 111 -2.26 6.28 -0.80
CA SER A 111 -1.73 6.56 -2.12
C SER A 111 -0.62 5.58 -2.44
N VAL A 112 -0.57 5.11 -3.69
CA VAL A 112 0.48 4.22 -4.17
C VAL A 112 0.88 4.62 -5.59
N LEU A 113 2.19 4.59 -5.86
CA LEU A 113 2.73 4.52 -7.20
C LEU A 113 3.01 3.06 -7.49
N LEU A 114 2.30 2.50 -8.46
CA LEU A 114 2.47 1.11 -8.87
C LEU A 114 2.78 1.07 -10.35
N ARG A 115 3.78 0.28 -10.72
CA ARG A 115 4.07 -0.05 -12.11
C ARG A 115 3.75 -1.52 -12.32
N PRO A 116 2.49 -1.86 -12.69
CA PRO A 116 2.08 -3.25 -12.81
C PRO A 116 2.92 -4.00 -13.84
N GLY A 117 3.72 -4.95 -13.37
CA GLY A 117 4.43 -5.94 -14.15
C GLY A 117 3.53 -7.10 -14.58
N GLN A 118 4.02 -8.33 -14.39
CA GLN A 118 3.28 -9.55 -14.70
C GLN A 118 2.87 -10.29 -13.44
N ASN A 119 1.63 -10.81 -13.43
CA ASN A 119 1.13 -11.68 -12.37
C ASN A 119 1.27 -11.11 -10.94
N GLU A 120 1.08 -9.81 -10.73
CA GLU A 120 1.40 -9.16 -9.44
C GLU A 120 0.22 -8.46 -8.80
N GLY A 121 0.35 -8.18 -7.51
CA GLY A 121 -0.67 -7.46 -6.75
C GLY A 121 -0.10 -6.80 -5.51
N PHE A 122 -0.93 -5.93 -4.93
CA PHE A 122 -0.68 -5.27 -3.66
C PHE A 122 -1.98 -5.28 -2.85
N ALA A 123 -1.88 -5.54 -1.56
CA ALA A 123 -3.01 -5.53 -0.64
C ALA A 123 -2.65 -4.86 0.69
N ILE A 124 -3.66 -4.25 1.31
CA ILE A 124 -3.68 -3.86 2.71
C ILE A 124 -4.72 -4.76 3.38
N ALA A 125 -4.26 -5.66 4.25
CA ALA A 125 -5.05 -6.76 4.77
C ALA A 125 -4.49 -7.29 6.10
N GLY A 126 -5.28 -8.12 6.78
CA GLY A 126 -4.87 -8.82 8.02
C GLY A 126 -3.86 -9.95 7.79
N SER A 127 -3.67 -10.40 6.55
CA SER A 127 -2.69 -11.43 6.17
C SER A 127 -2.10 -11.15 4.78
N PRO A 128 -0.99 -11.81 4.41
CA PRO A 128 -0.45 -11.74 3.05
C PRO A 128 -1.44 -12.27 1.99
N LEU A 129 -1.14 -11.96 0.73
CA LEU A 129 -1.74 -12.67 -0.41
C LEU A 129 -1.39 -14.16 -0.27
N ALA A 130 -2.37 -15.01 -0.55
CA ALA A 130 -2.19 -16.46 -0.42
C ALA A 130 -1.21 -16.98 -1.47
N GLU A 131 -0.64 -18.14 -1.18
CA GLU A 131 0.28 -18.86 -2.06
C GLU A 131 -0.39 -20.15 -2.54
N ASP A 132 -1.45 -20.01 -3.33
CA ASP A 132 -2.30 -21.15 -3.70
C ASP A 132 -1.89 -21.80 -5.03
N GLY A 133 -0.87 -21.23 -5.70
CA GLY A 133 -0.34 -21.74 -6.96
C GLY A 133 -1.18 -21.36 -8.17
N SER A 134 -2.24 -20.57 -7.98
CA SER A 134 -2.96 -19.96 -9.07
C SER A 134 -2.19 -18.75 -9.62
N ILE A 135 -2.21 -18.61 -10.94
CA ILE A 135 -1.66 -17.44 -11.62
C ILE A 135 -2.87 -16.56 -11.98
N PRO A 136 -3.09 -15.42 -11.31
CA PRO A 136 -2.45 -14.92 -10.08
C PRO A 136 -3.15 -15.38 -8.81
N ASP A 137 -2.42 -15.29 -7.70
CA ASP A 137 -3.00 -15.36 -6.36
C ASP A 137 -4.00 -14.20 -6.18
N VAL A 138 -5.28 -14.52 -6.36
CA VAL A 138 -6.41 -13.57 -6.20
C VAL A 138 -7.05 -13.66 -4.82
N THR A 139 -6.43 -14.35 -3.88
CA THR A 139 -6.97 -14.64 -2.54
C THR A 139 -6.00 -14.12 -1.47
N LEU A 140 -6.53 -13.84 -0.28
CA LEU A 140 -5.71 -13.60 0.92
C LEU A 140 -5.65 -14.87 1.75
N ASP A 141 -4.58 -15.06 2.52
CA ASP A 141 -4.45 -16.18 3.46
C ASP A 141 -5.33 -15.92 4.70
N GLY A 142 -6.65 -15.93 4.50
CA GLY A 142 -7.66 -15.95 5.56
C GLY A 142 -7.93 -14.66 6.32
N ASN A 143 -8.09 -13.51 5.65
CA ASN A 143 -8.60 -12.26 6.24
C ASN A 143 -9.25 -11.36 5.20
N ALA A 144 -10.00 -10.36 5.66
CA ALA A 144 -10.47 -9.27 4.82
C ALA A 144 -9.33 -8.32 4.42
N GLY A 145 -9.55 -7.62 3.31
CA GLY A 145 -8.62 -6.60 2.83
C GLY A 145 -9.09 -5.93 1.56
N PHE A 146 -8.29 -5.01 1.07
CA PHE A 146 -8.50 -4.37 -0.23
C PHE A 146 -7.16 -4.10 -0.91
N GLY A 147 -7.19 -3.94 -2.23
CA GLY A 147 -5.99 -3.71 -2.99
C GLY A 147 -6.22 -3.83 -4.49
N PHE A 148 -5.18 -4.27 -5.18
CA PHE A 148 -5.15 -4.41 -6.62
C PHE A 148 -4.40 -5.67 -7.03
N VAL A 149 -4.91 -6.36 -8.05
CA VAL A 149 -4.30 -7.58 -8.61
C VAL A 149 -4.27 -7.51 -10.13
N ASN A 150 -3.23 -8.05 -10.74
CA ASN A 150 -3.06 -8.14 -12.19
C ASN A 150 -2.84 -9.60 -12.58
N SER A 151 -3.87 -10.20 -13.18
CA SER A 151 -3.90 -11.62 -13.59
C SER A 151 -3.57 -11.89 -15.04
N ASP A 152 -3.73 -10.88 -15.87
CA ASP A 152 -3.78 -11.02 -17.32
C ASP A 152 -2.64 -10.25 -18.00
N ASP A 153 -1.65 -9.85 -17.21
CA ASP A 153 -0.48 -9.06 -17.62
C ASP A 153 -0.86 -7.75 -18.35
N ALA A 154 -2.08 -7.25 -18.13
CA ALA A 154 -2.63 -6.14 -18.89
C ALA A 154 -3.45 -5.18 -18.04
N ASN A 155 -4.22 -5.71 -17.09
CA ASN A 155 -5.22 -4.99 -16.33
C ASN A 155 -4.95 -5.14 -14.84
N LEU A 156 -4.65 -4.01 -14.20
CA LEU A 156 -4.69 -3.92 -12.76
C LEU A 156 -6.16 -3.77 -12.32
N GLN A 157 -6.65 -4.75 -11.57
CA GLN A 157 -8.05 -4.80 -11.11
C GLN A 157 -8.13 -4.47 -9.63
N ALA A 158 -9.03 -3.56 -9.26
CA ALA A 158 -9.38 -3.38 -7.86
C ALA A 158 -9.99 -4.67 -7.28
N ALA A 159 -9.56 -5.02 -6.06
CA ALA A 159 -10.01 -6.20 -5.34
C ALA A 159 -10.38 -5.84 -3.89
N VAL A 160 -11.44 -6.50 -3.41
CA VAL A 160 -11.85 -6.51 -2.00
C VAL A 160 -12.02 -7.97 -1.63
N TRP A 161 -11.52 -8.35 -0.46
CA TRP A 161 -11.60 -9.70 0.08
C TRP A 161 -12.46 -9.69 1.34
N ASP A 162 -13.24 -10.75 1.50
CA ASP A 162 -14.01 -10.99 2.73
C ASP A 162 -13.15 -11.59 3.85
N ASP A 163 -13.73 -11.79 5.04
CA ASP A 163 -13.02 -12.30 6.21
C ASP A 163 -12.45 -13.72 6.04
N THR A 164 -12.86 -14.43 4.99
CA THR A 164 -12.32 -15.75 4.64
C THR A 164 -11.17 -15.69 3.63
N GLY A 165 -10.78 -14.47 3.20
CA GLY A 165 -9.77 -14.25 2.17
C GLY A 165 -10.27 -14.47 0.75
N ASN A 166 -11.58 -14.67 0.56
CA ASN A 166 -12.17 -14.84 -0.76
C ASN A 166 -12.42 -13.48 -1.41
N ARG A 167 -12.04 -13.36 -2.68
CA ARG A 167 -12.31 -12.14 -3.44
C ARG A 167 -13.82 -11.97 -3.64
N ILE A 168 -14.33 -10.82 -3.24
CA ILE A 168 -15.73 -10.45 -3.47
C ILE A 168 -15.88 -10.10 -4.95
N VAL A 169 -16.65 -10.92 -5.68
CA VAL A 169 -16.90 -10.72 -7.10
C VAL A 169 -17.95 -9.61 -7.29
N GLY A 170 -17.50 -8.46 -7.82
CA GLY A 170 -18.32 -7.29 -8.14
C GLY A 170 -17.77 -6.53 -9.36
N THR A 171 -18.25 -5.31 -9.62
CA THR A 171 -17.68 -4.48 -10.70
C THR A 171 -16.28 -4.01 -10.30
N SER A 172 -15.25 -4.60 -10.91
CA SER A 172 -13.87 -4.15 -10.75
C SER A 172 -13.58 -2.94 -11.64
N LEU A 173 -12.90 -1.94 -11.10
CA LEU A 173 -12.20 -0.96 -11.93
C LEU A 173 -10.95 -1.62 -12.51
N ALA A 174 -10.80 -1.61 -13.83
CA ALA A 174 -9.60 -2.07 -14.52
C ALA A 174 -8.79 -0.86 -14.99
N LEU A 175 -7.53 -0.78 -14.55
CA LEU A 175 -6.55 0.19 -15.02
C LEU A 175 -5.60 -0.54 -15.97
N THR A 176 -5.61 -0.14 -17.24
CA THR A 176 -4.87 -0.82 -18.30
C THR A 176 -3.47 -0.24 -18.48
N GLY A 177 -2.46 -1.09 -18.63
CA GLY A 177 -1.12 -0.66 -19.01
C GLY A 177 -0.03 -1.39 -18.23
N LYS A 178 0.53 -2.42 -18.86
CA LYS A 178 1.72 -3.12 -18.36
C LYS A 178 2.93 -2.20 -18.36
N ASP A 179 3.71 -2.24 -17.30
CA ASP A 179 4.93 -1.45 -17.10
C ASP A 179 4.71 0.08 -17.14
N VAL A 180 3.46 0.52 -17.03
CA VAL A 180 3.07 1.94 -16.99
C VAL A 180 2.85 2.34 -15.53
N VAL A 181 3.57 3.37 -15.06
CA VAL A 181 3.36 3.90 -13.71
C VAL A 181 1.94 4.41 -13.55
N GLN A 182 1.25 3.96 -12.52
CA GLN A 182 -0.09 4.37 -12.13
C GLN A 182 -0.02 5.02 -10.75
N PHE A 183 -0.55 6.24 -10.64
CA PHE A 183 -0.74 6.89 -9.34
C PHE A 183 -2.18 6.72 -8.88
N ILE A 184 -2.35 5.93 -7.83
CA ILE A 184 -3.66 5.59 -7.28
C ILE A 184 -3.79 6.26 -5.93
N VAL A 185 -4.89 7.00 -5.74
CA VAL A 185 -5.29 7.59 -4.47
C VAL A 185 -6.68 7.11 -4.14
N GLY A 186 -6.90 6.64 -2.92
CA GLY A 186 -8.19 6.13 -2.49
C GLY A 186 -8.53 6.50 -1.06
N LYS A 187 -9.82 6.56 -0.79
CA LYS A 187 -10.40 6.64 0.54
C LYS A 187 -10.93 5.27 0.93
N ILE A 188 -10.59 4.83 2.14
CA ILE A 188 -11.16 3.62 2.74
C ILE A 188 -12.17 4.10 3.79
N THR A 189 -13.32 3.45 3.81
CA THR A 189 -14.35 3.67 4.82
C THR A 189 -14.84 2.31 5.26
N PHE A 190 -14.55 1.96 6.51
CA PHE A 190 -15.09 0.75 7.10
C PHE A 190 -16.56 0.96 7.40
N ASN A 191 -17.40 -0.03 7.09
CA ASN A 191 -18.81 0.04 7.42
C ASN A 191 -18.97 -0.26 8.93
N PRO A 192 -19.34 0.74 9.76
CA PRO A 192 -19.40 0.55 11.21
C PRO A 192 -20.53 -0.39 11.66
N ASN A 193 -21.41 -0.84 10.74
CA ASN A 193 -22.56 -1.69 11.05
C ASN A 193 -22.33 -3.18 10.78
N PHE A 194 -21.12 -3.59 10.40
CA PHE A 194 -20.72 -4.99 10.34
C PHE A 194 -19.55 -5.19 11.31
N SER A 195 -19.86 -5.71 12.50
CA SER A 195 -18.87 -6.37 13.33
C SER A 195 -18.59 -7.75 12.72
N ALA A 196 -17.31 -8.07 12.52
CA ALA A 196 -16.87 -9.46 12.36
C ALA A 196 -17.32 -10.32 13.56
#